data_AF-A0A843G0Y5-F1
#
_entry.id   AF-A0A843G0Y5-F1
#
_cell.length_a   1.000
_cell.length_b   1.000
_cell.length_c   1.000
_cell.angle_alpha   90.00
_cell.angle_beta   90.00
_cell.angle_gamma   90.00
#
_symmetry.space_group_name_H-M   'P 1'
#
loop_
_entity.id
_entity.type
_entity.pdbx_description
1 polymer ?
#
loop_
_entity_poly.entity_id
_entity_poly.type
_entity_poly.pdbx_seq_one_letter_code
_entity_poly.pdbx_strand_id
1 'polypeptide(L)' 'RIKDTFLAYDRSLVVNDSRQKEAKKPHGRGARKKFQKSYR' A
#
# COMPACT_ATOMS: atom_id res chain seq x y z
N ARG A 1 -4.66 21.16 -22.10
CA ARG A 1 -3.31 21.76 -21.94
C ARG A 1 -2.83 21.73 -20.48
N ILE A 2 -3.47 22.41 -19.51
CA ILE A 2 -3.00 22.42 -18.10
C ILE A 2 -3.06 21.03 -17.44
N LYS A 3 -4.14 20.27 -17.69
CA LYS A 3 -4.25 18.89 -17.19
C LYS A 3 -3.14 17.98 -17.76
N ASP A 4 -2.80 18.16 -19.03
CA ASP A 4 -1.81 17.34 -19.73
C ASP A 4 -0.39 17.65 -19.23
N THR A 5 -0.09 18.91 -18.91
CA THR A 5 1.20 19.28 -18.28
C THR A 5 1.35 18.67 -16.89
N PHE A 6 0.28 18.63 -16.09
CA PHE A 6 0.33 17.98 -14.78
C PHE A 6 0.44 16.45 -14.90
N LEU A 7 -0.26 15.83 -15.86
CA LEU A 7 -0.17 14.38 -16.10
C LEU A 7 1.20 13.94 -16.64
N ALA A 8 1.84 14.77 -17.47
CA ALA A 8 3.19 14.51 -17.96
C ALA A 8 4.26 14.63 -16.86
N TYR A 9 4.02 15.49 -15.88
CA TYR A 9 4.91 15.65 -14.73
C TYR A 9 4.66 14.57 -13.66
N ASP A 10 3.48 14.58 -13.05
CA ASP A 10 3.07 13.58 -12.05
C ASP A 10 1.54 13.41 -12.00
N ARG A 11 1.09 12.18 -12.28
CA ARG A 11 -0.32 11.78 -12.25
C ARG A 11 -0.96 11.93 -10.86
N SER A 12 -0.17 11.82 -9.79
CA SER A 12 -0.66 11.92 -8.41
C SER A 12 -1.21 13.31 -8.06
N LEU A 13 -0.81 14.35 -8.81
CA LEU A 13 -1.28 15.73 -8.64
C LEU A 13 -2.74 15.93 -9.10
N VAL A 14 -3.23 15.05 -9.96
CA VAL A 14 -4.59 15.14 -10.53
C VAL A 14 -5.50 14.04 -9.99
N VAL A 15 -4.93 12.91 -9.57
CA VAL A 15 -5.68 11.74 -9.08
C VAL A 15 -5.09 11.29 -7.76
N ASN A 16 -5.96 11.07 -6.79
CA ASN A 16 -5.57 10.59 -5.46
C ASN A 16 -4.92 9.19 -5.53
N ASP A 17 -3.95 8.97 -4.65
CA ASP A 17 -3.35 7.66 -4.44
C ASP A 17 -4.33 6.71 -3.73
N SER A 18 -4.60 5.55 -4.34
CA SER A 18 -5.53 4.56 -3.81
C SER A 18 -4.93 3.60 -2.79
N ARG A 19 -3.61 3.66 -2.53
CA ARG A 19 -2.92 2.74 -1.63
C ARG A 19 -3.45 2.85 -0.19
N GLN A 20 -3.80 1.70 0.40
CA GLN A 20 -4.25 1.59 1.79
C GLN A 20 -3.44 0.54 2.54
N LYS A 21 -3.28 0.72 3.86
CA LYS A 21 -2.61 -0.27 4.72
C LYS A 21 -3.51 -1.52 4.83
N GLU A 22 -2.94 -2.68 4.54
CA GLU A 22 -3.65 -3.95 4.73
C GLU A 22 -3.95 -4.19 6.22
N ALA A 23 -5.15 -4.68 6.52
CA ALA A 23 -5.57 -4.98 7.88
C ALA A 23 -4.71 -6.10 8.51
N LYS A 24 -4.59 -6.08 9.84
CA LYS A 24 -3.87 -7.12 10.58
C LYS A 24 -4.63 -8.45 10.49
N LYS A 25 -3.93 -9.51 10.06
CA LYS A 25 -4.46 -10.88 10.07
C LYS A 25 -4.12 -11.57 11.41
N PRO A 26 -4.94 -12.54 11.87
CA PRO A 26 -4.62 -13.31 13.07
C PRO A 26 -3.34 -14.15 12.92
N HIS A 27 -2.80 -14.60 14.06
CA HIS A 27 -1.58 -15.41 14.18
C HIS A 27 -0.31 -14.73 13.67
N GLY A 28 -0.16 -13.45 13.97
CA GLY A 28 0.94 -12.64 13.49
C GLY A 28 1.02 -11.27 14.15
N ARG A 29 2.18 -10.62 14.00
CA ARG A 29 2.40 -9.24 14.46
C ARG A 29 1.94 -8.18 13.44
N GLY A 30 1.57 -8.57 12.23
CA GLY A 30 1.14 -7.63 11.19
C GLY A 30 0.27 -8.28 10.12
N ALA A 31 -0.05 -7.53 9.07
CA ALA A 31 -0.89 -8.01 7.96
C ALA A 31 -0.38 -9.32 7.34
N ARG A 32 0.96 -9.48 7.25
CA ARG A 32 1.61 -10.63 6.61
C ARG A 32 2.57 -11.41 7.51
N LYS A 33 3.14 -10.76 8.53
CA LYS A 33 4.12 -11.38 9.43
C LYS A 33 3.47 -12.43 10.33
N LYS A 34 3.82 -13.69 10.17
CA LYS A 34 3.41 -14.82 11.02
C LYS A 34 4.34 -15.01 12.21
N PHE A 35 3.85 -15.63 13.28
CA PHE A 35 4.73 -16.11 14.36
C PHE A 35 5.63 -17.23 13.86
N GLN A 36 6.88 -17.23 14.31
CA GLN A 36 7.82 -18.31 14.00
C GLN A 36 7.34 -19.60 14.66
N LYS A 37 7.29 -20.69 13.89
CA LYS A 37 6.97 -22.01 14.41
C LYS A 37 8.22 -22.61 15.06
N SER A 38 8.06 -23.24 16.22
CA SER A 38 9.07 -24.13 16.81
C SER A 38 8.54 -25.56 16.69
N TYR A 39 9.27 -26.41 15.96
CA TYR A 39 9.02 -27.84 15.95
C TYR A 39 9.85 -28.50 17.05
N ARG A 40 9.32 -29.57 17.62
CA ARG A 40 10.03 -30.56 18.41
C ARG A 40 9.84 -31.90 17.72
#